data_AF-A0A520YCP2-F1
#
_entry.id   AF-A0A520YCP2-F1
#
_cell.length_a   1.000
_cell.length_b   1.000
_cell.length_c   1.000
_cell.angle_alpha   90.00
_cell.angle_beta   90.00
_cell.angle_gamma   90.00
#
_symmetry.space_group_name_H-M   'P 1'
#
loop_
_entity.id
_entity.type
_entity.pdbx_description
1 polymer ?
#
loop_
_entity_poly.entity_id
_entity_poly.type
_entity_poly.pdbx_seq_one_letter_code
_entity_poly.pdbx_strand_id
1 'polypeptide(L)'
;SEALEDFRGWHSCVTSILENAPQLHRWGLFDRAPLTGWTNQRVALLGDAAHPMLPFMAQGAAMAVEDAWQLAASLNTYPDSPAEALQCYAASRRQRCSKAQRQSSRNARIFHRKNAMSQTLQYLPLWIGGKLAPSLLARQFDWLYSYDITNNNA
;
A
#
# COMPACT_ATOMS: atom_id res chain seq x y z
N SER A 1 -16.98 -0.75 26.18
CA SER A 1 -17.37 -0.38 24.79
C SER A 1 -17.09 -1.57 23.90
N GLU A 2 -17.76 -1.70 22.75
CA GLU A 2 -17.51 -2.76 21.76
C GLU A 2 -16.01 -2.88 21.42
N ALA A 3 -15.33 -1.75 21.22
CA ALA A 3 -13.88 -1.71 21.01
C ALA A 3 -13.07 -2.31 22.18
N LEU A 4 -13.43 -2.05 23.44
CA LEU A 4 -12.71 -2.67 24.58
C LEU A 4 -12.96 -4.17 24.68
N GLU A 5 -14.11 -4.66 24.18
CA GLU A 5 -14.40 -6.09 24.13
C GLU A 5 -13.57 -6.79 23.05
N ASP A 6 -13.44 -6.18 21.86
CA ASP A 6 -12.59 -6.68 20.77
C ASP A 6 -11.11 -6.80 21.16
N PHE A 7 -10.66 -5.91 22.06
CA PHE A 7 -9.27 -5.85 22.54
C PHE A 7 -9.09 -6.45 23.95
N ARG A 8 -10.02 -7.27 24.42
CA ARG A 8 -9.89 -7.95 25.72
C ARG A 8 -8.61 -8.79 25.77
N GLY A 9 -7.84 -8.64 26.84
CA GLY A 9 -6.58 -9.38 27.05
C GLY A 9 -5.35 -8.82 26.34
N TRP A 10 -5.49 -7.69 25.63
CA TRP A 10 -4.36 -6.94 25.10
C TRP A 10 -3.61 -6.20 26.22
N HIS A 11 -2.37 -5.82 25.93
CA HIS A 11 -1.53 -5.06 26.87
C HIS A 11 -2.18 -3.73 27.25
N SER A 12 -2.03 -3.31 28.51
CA SER A 12 -2.70 -2.14 29.10
C SER A 12 -2.49 -0.84 28.29
N CYS A 13 -1.30 -0.66 27.72
CA CYS A 13 -1.02 0.48 26.81
C CYS A 13 -2.07 0.62 25.69
N VAL A 14 -2.52 -0.48 25.09
CA VAL A 14 -3.52 -0.45 24.00
C VAL A 14 -4.91 -0.12 24.56
N THR A 15 -5.31 -0.76 25.65
CA THR A 15 -6.64 -0.53 26.24
C THR A 15 -6.77 0.88 26.80
N SER A 16 -5.71 1.43 27.39
CA SER A 16 -5.69 2.81 27.89
C SER A 16 -5.85 3.86 26.78
N ILE A 17 -5.33 3.61 25.57
CA ILE A 17 -5.58 4.49 24.41
C ILE A 17 -7.08 4.50 24.06
N LEU A 18 -7.73 3.33 24.08
CA LEU A 18 -9.16 3.21 23.79
C LEU A 18 -10.05 3.85 24.87
N GLU A 19 -9.67 3.72 26.14
CA GLU A 19 -10.38 4.32 27.29
C GLU A 19 -10.35 5.85 27.28
N ASN A 20 -9.24 6.44 26.81
CA ASN A 20 -9.05 7.89 26.77
C ASN A 20 -9.50 8.53 25.44
N ALA A 21 -9.93 7.74 24.47
CA ALA A 21 -10.41 8.27 23.20
C ALA A 21 -11.78 8.97 23.39
N PRO A 22 -11.91 10.27 23.08
CA PRO A 22 -13.17 11.00 23.27
C PRO A 22 -14.28 10.46 22.36
N GLN A 23 -13.91 9.95 21.18
CA GLN A 23 -14.80 9.34 20.21
C GLN A 23 -14.08 8.21 19.47
N LEU A 24 -14.82 7.14 19.16
CA LEU A 24 -14.32 6.00 18.40
C LEU A 24 -15.18 5.84 17.13
N HIS A 25 -14.50 5.64 16.00
CA HIS A 25 -15.15 5.38 14.72
C HIS A 25 -14.78 3.99 14.21
N ARG A 26 -15.75 3.29 13.61
CA ARG A 26 -15.52 1.99 12.98
C ARG A 26 -15.62 2.11 11.47
N TRP A 27 -14.54 1.75 10.79
CA TRP A 27 -14.43 1.82 9.33
C TRP A 27 -14.22 0.42 8.76
N GLY A 28 -15.02 0.06 7.76
CA GLY A 28 -14.75 -1.14 6.98
C GLY A 28 -13.54 -0.91 6.07
N LEU A 29 -12.56 -1.80 6.14
CA LEU A 29 -11.39 -1.77 5.25
C LEU A 29 -11.67 -2.65 4.04
N PHE A 30 -11.74 -2.04 2.86
CA PHE A 30 -12.02 -2.73 1.59
C PHE A 30 -10.87 -2.51 0.60
N ASP A 31 -10.53 -3.53 -0.17
CA ASP A 31 -9.61 -3.44 -1.31
C ASP A 31 -10.24 -4.08 -2.55
N ARG A 32 -9.49 -4.07 -3.66
CA ARG A 32 -9.85 -4.79 -4.89
C ARG A 32 -8.64 -5.52 -5.46
N ALA A 33 -8.90 -6.58 -6.22
CA ALA A 33 -7.88 -7.20 -7.04
C ALA A 33 -7.35 -6.17 -8.08
N PRO A 34 -6.07 -6.24 -8.46
CA PRO A 34 -5.52 -5.32 -9.46
C PRO A 34 -6.30 -5.35 -10.77
N LEU A 35 -6.69 -4.17 -11.26
CA LEU A 35 -7.41 -4.02 -12.52
C LEU A 35 -6.52 -4.35 -13.72
N THR A 36 -7.10 -4.98 -14.75
CA THR A 36 -6.40 -5.30 -15.99
C THR A 36 -6.31 -4.12 -16.95
N GLY A 37 -7.22 -3.16 -16.89
CA GLY A 37 -7.24 -1.95 -17.71
C GLY A 37 -7.62 -0.71 -16.90
N TRP A 38 -6.94 0.41 -17.16
CA TRP A 38 -7.17 1.69 -16.46
C TRP A 38 -7.68 2.79 -17.39
N THR A 39 -7.70 2.55 -18.70
CA THR A 39 -7.99 3.57 -19.69
C THR A 39 -9.07 3.13 -20.67
N ASN A 40 -9.80 4.10 -21.17
CA ASN A 40 -10.72 3.95 -22.29
C ASN A 40 -10.71 5.24 -23.10
N GLN A 41 -10.07 5.22 -24.27
CA GLN A 41 -9.88 6.39 -25.13
C GLN A 41 -9.31 7.60 -24.36
N ARG A 42 -10.14 8.61 -24.09
CA ARG A 42 -9.74 9.87 -23.41
C ARG A 42 -10.05 9.88 -21.92
N VAL A 43 -10.31 8.71 -21.32
CA VAL A 43 -10.60 8.54 -19.90
C VAL A 43 -9.55 7.64 -19.27
N ALA A 44 -9.06 8.00 -18.09
CA ALA A 44 -8.14 7.19 -17.29
C ALA A 44 -8.55 7.20 -15.80
N LEU A 45 -8.28 6.08 -15.13
CA LEU A 45 -8.38 5.94 -13.68
C LEU A 45 -7.02 6.25 -13.02
N LEU A 46 -7.06 6.86 -11.84
CA LEU A 46 -5.89 7.08 -10.97
C LEU A 46 -6.28 6.94 -9.49
N GLY A 47 -5.27 6.80 -8.61
CA GLY A 47 -5.49 6.64 -7.18
C GLY A 47 -6.39 5.44 -6.84
N ASP A 48 -7.23 5.58 -5.81
CA ASP A 48 -8.14 4.51 -5.35
C ASP A 48 -9.18 4.09 -6.40
N ALA A 49 -9.44 4.89 -7.43
CA ALA A 49 -10.29 4.46 -8.55
C ALA A 49 -9.60 3.38 -9.40
N ALA A 50 -8.27 3.40 -9.48
CA ALA A 50 -7.45 2.46 -10.26
C ALA A 50 -6.89 1.32 -9.41
N HIS A 51 -6.45 1.62 -8.18
CA HIS A 51 -5.68 0.69 -7.35
C HIS A 51 -5.99 0.80 -5.85
N PRO A 52 -7.25 0.68 -5.42
CA PRO A 52 -7.60 0.75 -4.00
C PRO A 52 -6.91 -0.39 -3.23
N MET A 53 -6.31 -0.06 -2.09
CA MET A 53 -5.53 -1.00 -1.29
C MET A 53 -5.79 -0.84 0.19
N LEU A 54 -5.57 -1.92 0.95
CA LEU A 54 -5.60 -1.85 2.40
C LEU A 54 -4.51 -0.89 2.93
N PRO A 55 -4.66 -0.31 4.13
CA PRO A 55 -3.70 0.66 4.65
C PRO A 55 -2.43 0.04 5.25
N PHE A 56 -2.21 -1.27 5.12
CA PHE A 56 -1.10 -1.99 5.76
C PHE A 56 0.29 -1.77 5.13
N MET A 57 0.38 -0.84 4.18
CA MET A 57 1.63 -0.28 3.66
C MET A 57 1.70 1.25 3.78
N ALA A 58 0.59 1.92 4.10
CA ALA A 58 0.49 3.38 4.07
C ALA A 58 0.92 4.02 2.73
N GLN A 59 0.65 3.35 1.59
CA GLN A 59 1.10 3.80 0.26
C GLN A 59 0.01 4.29 -0.69
N GLY A 60 -1.28 4.16 -0.36
CA GLY A 60 -2.36 4.56 -1.29
C GLY A 60 -2.23 6.00 -1.76
N ALA A 61 -2.04 6.94 -0.82
CA ALA A 61 -1.85 8.36 -1.13
C ALA A 61 -0.56 8.63 -1.92
N ALA A 62 0.56 8.01 -1.54
CA ALA A 62 1.83 8.16 -2.25
C ALA A 62 1.72 7.67 -3.70
N MET A 63 1.06 6.53 -3.94
CA MET A 63 0.81 6.01 -5.30
C MET A 63 -0.04 6.97 -6.12
N ALA A 64 -1.06 7.61 -5.52
CA ALA A 64 -1.88 8.59 -6.22
C ALA A 64 -1.10 9.87 -6.61
N VAL A 65 -0.16 10.30 -5.76
CA VAL A 65 0.75 11.42 -6.10
C VAL A 65 1.70 11.05 -7.23
N GLU A 66 2.30 9.86 -7.18
CA GLU A 66 3.13 9.34 -8.28
C GLU A 66 2.32 9.21 -9.59
N ASP A 67 1.03 8.82 -9.53
CA ASP A 67 0.16 8.78 -10.70
C ASP A 67 -0.03 10.16 -11.34
N ALA A 68 -0.26 11.19 -10.52
CA ALA A 68 -0.45 12.55 -11.00
C ALA A 68 0.80 13.06 -11.75
N TRP A 69 1.99 12.77 -11.23
CA TRP A 69 3.25 13.10 -11.90
C TRP A 69 3.39 12.37 -13.24
N GLN A 70 3.22 11.04 -13.24
CA GLN A 70 3.36 10.25 -14.47
C GLN A 70 2.33 10.63 -15.52
N LEU A 71 1.09 10.92 -15.12
CA LEU A 71 0.04 11.37 -16.01
C LEU A 71 0.42 12.69 -16.68
N ALA A 72 0.90 13.67 -15.90
CA ALA A 72 1.35 14.95 -16.43
C ALA A 72 2.53 14.77 -17.40
N ALA A 73 3.51 13.93 -17.05
CA ALA A 73 4.65 13.62 -17.92
C ALA A 73 4.20 12.97 -19.25
N SER A 74 3.32 11.97 -19.19
CA SER A 74 2.82 11.31 -20.40
C SER A 74 2.00 12.25 -21.29
N LEU A 75 1.18 13.14 -20.71
CA LEU A 75 0.44 14.16 -21.48
C LEU A 75 1.38 15.17 -22.15
N ASN A 76 2.49 15.53 -21.49
CA ASN A 76 3.49 16.42 -22.07
C ASN A 76 4.28 15.76 -23.22
N THR A 77 4.52 14.44 -23.14
CA THR A 77 5.19 13.68 -24.22
C THR A 77 4.30 13.52 -25.45
N TYR A 78 2.99 13.40 -25.28
CA TYR A 78 2.02 13.16 -26.36
C TYR A 78 0.93 14.24 -26.40
N PRO A 79 1.27 15.52 -26.67
CA PRO A 79 0.33 16.65 -26.54
C PRO A 79 -0.87 16.55 -27.49
N ASP A 80 -0.67 16.00 -28.69
CA ASP A 80 -1.71 15.88 -29.72
C ASP A 80 -2.44 14.52 -29.70
N SER A 81 -1.98 13.59 -28.85
CA SER A 81 -2.51 12.21 -28.76
C SER A 81 -2.90 11.84 -27.33
N PRO A 82 -3.95 12.44 -26.73
CA PRO A 82 -4.33 12.17 -25.34
C PRO A 82 -4.60 10.68 -25.05
N ALA A 83 -5.19 9.95 -25.98
CA ALA A 83 -5.45 8.51 -25.77
C ALA A 83 -4.14 7.70 -25.63
N GLU A 84 -3.12 8.04 -26.40
CA GLU A 84 -1.80 7.41 -26.32
C GLU A 84 -1.07 7.82 -25.02
N ALA A 85 -1.15 9.10 -24.65
CA ALA A 85 -0.65 9.61 -23.37
C ALA A 85 -1.21 8.80 -22.18
N LEU A 86 -2.52 8.59 -22.16
CA LEU A 86 -3.18 7.86 -21.08
C LEU A 86 -2.76 6.38 -21.06
N GLN A 87 -2.58 5.74 -22.22
CA GLN A 87 -2.06 4.37 -22.29
C GLN A 87 -0.63 4.26 -21.76
N CYS A 88 0.24 5.20 -22.13
CA CYS A 88 1.60 5.29 -21.62
C CYS A 88 1.61 5.42 -20.08
N TYR A 89 0.82 6.35 -19.53
CA TYR A 89 0.64 6.51 -18.09
C TYR A 89 0.22 5.20 -17.42
N ALA A 90 -0.84 4.57 -17.91
CA ALA A 90 -1.37 3.34 -17.31
C ALA A 90 -0.38 2.18 -17.38
N ALA A 91 0.35 2.04 -18.49
CA ALA A 91 1.36 1.00 -18.66
C ALA A 91 2.51 1.16 -17.64
N SER A 92 3.02 2.38 -17.46
CA SER A 92 4.09 2.71 -16.50
C SER A 92 3.67 2.42 -15.05
N ARG A 93 2.44 2.79 -14.68
CA ARG A 93 1.99 2.73 -13.28
C ARG A 93 1.45 1.37 -12.83
N ARG A 94 0.80 0.63 -13.73
CA ARG A 94 0.03 -0.58 -13.38
C ARG A 94 0.85 -1.62 -12.63
N GLN A 95 2.09 -1.90 -13.04
CA GLN A 95 2.91 -2.92 -12.39
C GLN A 95 3.24 -2.54 -10.94
N ARG A 96 3.63 -1.29 -10.71
CA ARG A 96 4.01 -0.79 -9.38
C ARG A 96 2.80 -0.75 -8.44
N CYS A 97 1.68 -0.16 -8.86
CA CYS A 97 0.48 -0.09 -8.02
C CYS A 97 -0.08 -1.50 -7.73
N SER A 98 -0.07 -2.41 -8.71
CA SER A 98 -0.47 -3.81 -8.50
C SER A 98 0.40 -4.52 -7.46
N LYS A 99 1.72 -4.24 -7.45
CA LYS A 99 2.65 -4.80 -6.46
C LYS A 99 2.35 -4.24 -5.06
N ALA A 100 2.08 -2.94 -4.94
CA ALA A 100 1.68 -2.30 -3.69
C ALA A 100 0.36 -2.88 -3.14
N GLN A 101 -0.66 -3.03 -3.98
CA GLN A 101 -1.93 -3.69 -3.59
C GLN A 101 -1.70 -5.08 -3.02
N ARG A 102 -1.00 -5.95 -3.76
CA ARG A 102 -0.74 -7.34 -3.32
C ARG A 102 0.07 -7.41 -2.03
N GLN A 103 1.06 -6.53 -1.90
CA GLN A 103 1.90 -6.47 -0.70
C GLN A 103 1.08 -5.99 0.51
N SER A 104 0.17 -5.02 0.33
CA SER A 104 -0.71 -4.57 1.41
C SER A 104 -1.67 -5.67 1.87
N SER A 105 -2.32 -6.39 0.93
CA SER A 105 -3.17 -7.55 1.28
C SER A 105 -2.36 -8.70 1.90
N ARG A 106 -1.06 -8.82 1.59
CA ARG A 106 -0.16 -9.76 2.28
C ARG A 106 0.12 -9.31 3.72
N ASN A 107 0.45 -8.03 3.93
CA ASN A 107 0.71 -7.47 5.25
C ASN A 107 -0.50 -7.61 6.16
N ALA A 108 -1.71 -7.36 5.65
CA ALA A 108 -2.98 -7.57 6.37
C ALA A 108 -3.05 -8.97 7.02
N ARG A 109 -2.76 -10.00 6.22
CA ARG A 109 -2.78 -11.40 6.64
C ARG A 109 -1.67 -11.73 7.64
N ILE A 110 -0.51 -11.09 7.52
CA ILE A 110 0.63 -11.31 8.43
C ILE A 110 0.33 -10.70 9.81
N PHE A 111 -0.16 -9.46 9.84
CA PHE A 111 -0.42 -8.73 11.10
C PHE A 111 -1.57 -9.30 11.92
N HIS A 112 -2.56 -9.94 11.27
CA HIS A 112 -3.75 -10.48 11.94
C HIS A 112 -3.72 -12.00 12.17
N ARG A 113 -2.53 -12.62 12.16
CA ARG A 113 -2.41 -14.05 12.50
C ARG A 113 -2.74 -14.28 13.97
N LYS A 114 -3.69 -15.16 14.26
CA LYS A 114 -4.19 -15.41 15.62
C LYS A 114 -3.40 -16.48 16.41
N ASN A 115 -2.69 -17.38 15.71
CA ASN A 115 -2.08 -18.54 16.37
C ASN A 115 -0.68 -18.23 16.88
N ALA A 116 -0.43 -18.44 18.17
CA ALA A 116 0.86 -18.18 18.82
C ALA A 116 2.04 -18.86 18.09
N MET A 117 1.91 -20.13 17.69
CA MET A 117 2.93 -20.83 16.91
C MET A 117 3.25 -20.13 15.57
N SER A 118 2.21 -19.64 14.88
CA SER A 118 2.39 -18.94 13.61
C SER A 118 2.97 -17.53 13.77
N GLN A 119 2.71 -16.89 14.91
CA GLN A 119 3.32 -15.60 15.28
C GLN A 119 4.80 -15.79 15.61
N THR A 120 5.15 -16.81 16.40
CA THR A 120 6.55 -17.11 16.76
C THR A 120 7.38 -17.44 15.51
N LEU A 121 6.87 -18.30 14.61
CA LEU A 121 7.56 -18.63 13.36
C LEU A 121 7.75 -17.41 12.44
N GLN A 122 6.84 -16.43 12.50
CA GLN A 122 6.94 -15.21 11.71
C GLN A 122 7.91 -14.20 12.32
N TYR A 123 7.79 -13.92 13.62
CA TYR A 123 8.53 -12.84 14.29
C TYR A 123 9.92 -13.26 14.76
N LEU A 124 10.17 -14.54 15.03
CA LEU A 124 11.49 -15.00 15.48
C LEU A 124 12.60 -14.76 14.43
N PRO A 125 12.42 -15.12 13.15
CA PRO A 125 13.42 -14.78 12.12
C PRO A 125 13.58 -13.27 11.91
N LEU A 126 12.50 -12.50 12.03
CA LEU A 126 12.52 -11.03 11.94
C LEU A 126 13.34 -10.42 13.08
N TRP A 127 13.15 -10.90 14.32
CA TRP A 127 13.92 -10.46 15.48
C TRP A 127 15.40 -10.80 15.36
N ILE A 128 15.73 -12.04 14.93
CA ILE A 128 17.10 -12.47 14.68
C ILE A 128 17.74 -11.61 13.57
N GLY A 129 17.05 -11.47 12.44
CA GLY A 129 17.51 -10.67 11.31
C GLY A 129 17.70 -9.19 11.65
N GLY A 130 16.83 -8.62 12.49
CA GLY A 130 16.94 -7.24 12.96
C GLY A 130 18.18 -7.01 13.83
N LYS A 131 18.61 -8.02 14.59
CA LYS A 131 19.85 -7.96 15.38
C LYS A 131 21.11 -8.19 14.56
N LEU A 132 21.06 -9.09 13.57
CA LEU A 132 22.26 -9.55 12.86
C LEU A 132 22.51 -8.81 11.53
N ALA A 133 21.46 -8.42 10.81
CA ALA A 133 21.56 -7.82 9.48
C ALA A 133 20.42 -6.81 9.21
N PRO A 134 20.32 -5.71 9.98
CA PRO A 134 19.24 -4.74 9.85
C PRO A 134 19.16 -4.10 8.45
N SER A 135 20.30 -3.92 7.77
CA SER A 135 20.35 -3.37 6.41
C SER A 135 19.72 -4.29 5.35
N LEU A 136 19.80 -5.61 5.52
CA LEU A 136 19.14 -6.56 4.61
C LEU A 136 17.62 -6.55 4.77
N LEU A 137 17.12 -6.33 5.99
CA LEU A 137 15.69 -6.14 6.24
C LEU A 137 15.18 -4.81 5.71
N ALA A 138 16.00 -3.76 5.70
CA ALA A 138 15.65 -2.50 5.05
C ALA A 138 15.54 -2.66 3.52
N ARG A 139 16.47 -3.41 2.91
CA ARG A 139 16.53 -3.66 1.45
C ARG A 139 15.25 -4.24 0.86
N GLN A 140 14.48 -5.01 1.64
CA GLN A 140 13.20 -5.56 1.16
C GLN A 140 12.18 -4.47 0.77
N PHE A 141 12.36 -3.24 1.27
CA PHE A 141 11.53 -2.09 0.97
C PHE A 141 12.17 -1.12 -0.04
N ASP A 142 13.38 -1.39 -0.54
CA ASP A 142 14.07 -0.50 -1.50
C ASP A 142 13.26 -0.31 -2.77
N TRP A 143 12.57 -1.34 -3.26
CA TRP A 143 11.71 -1.20 -4.43
C TRP A 143 10.59 -0.17 -4.22
N LEU A 144 10.20 0.08 -2.97
CA LEU A 144 9.18 1.06 -2.61
C LEU A 144 9.82 2.43 -2.38
N TYR A 145 10.81 2.52 -1.49
CA TYR A 145 11.39 3.79 -1.02
C TYR A 145 12.51 4.35 -1.90
N SER A 146 13.23 3.50 -2.62
CA SER A 146 14.30 3.92 -3.54
C SER A 146 13.79 4.15 -4.96
N TYR A 147 12.47 4.07 -5.17
CA TYR A 147 11.86 4.33 -6.46
C TYR A 147 11.73 5.83 -6.71
N ASP A 148 12.22 6.26 -7.86
CA ASP A 148 12.15 7.64 -8.32
C ASP A 148 11.26 7.72 -9.55
N ILE A 149 10.10 8.35 -9.41
CA ILE A 149 9.12 8.54 -10.49
C ILE A 149 9.56 9.61 -11.51
N THR A 150 10.56 10.43 -11.17
CA THR A 150 11.05 11.50 -12.03
C THR A 150 12.16 11.04 -12.98
N ASN A 151 12.74 9.88 -12.71
CA ASN A 151 13.86 9.37 -13.48
C ASN A 151 13.34 8.63 -14.72
N ASN A 152 13.48 9.24 -15.89
CA ASN A 152 12.99 8.73 -17.19
C ASN A 152 13.74 7.48 -17.73
N ASN A 153 14.49 6.76 -16.88
CA ASN A 153 15.24 5.56 -17.25
C ASN A 153 14.56 4.31 -16.67
N ALA A 154 13.42 3.92 -17.24
CA ALA A 154 12.81 2.61 -17.05
C ALA A 154 12.11 2.15 -18.33
#